data_AF-A0A836QHA0-F1
#
_entry.id   AF-A0A836QHA0-F1
#
_cell.length_a   1.000
_cell.length_b   1.000
_cell.length_c   1.000
_cell.angle_alpha   90.00
_cell.angle_beta   90.00
_cell.angle_gamma   90.00
#
_symmetry.space_group_name_H-M   'P 1'
#
loop_
_entity.id
_entity.type
_entity.pdbx_description
1 polymer ?
#
loop_
_entity_poly.entity_id
_entity_poly.type
_entity_poly.pdbx_seq_one_letter_code
_entity_poly.pdbx_strand_id
1 'polypeptide(L)'
;MADENTAQGGNAREHGAEIEKGVTRRHTFFCVERKRHIEKKTVIEAVPKTITVCGRQVEGWLITTEEQVIDKTITLAESMEGLGHQH
;
A
#
# COMPACT_ATOMS: atom_id res chain seq x y z
N MET A 1 31.17 -46.22 28.53
CA MET A 1 31.66 -44.85 28.80
C MET A 1 30.66 -43.92 28.16
N ALA A 2 29.90 -43.22 29.00
CA ALA A 2 29.05 -42.12 28.60
C ALA A 2 29.92 -40.87 28.45
N ASP A 3 29.59 -40.03 27.47
CA ASP A 3 29.78 -38.59 27.62
C ASP A 3 28.64 -37.88 26.88
N GLU A 4 27.83 -37.18 27.69
CA GLU A 4 26.86 -36.15 27.33
C GLU A 4 27.57 -34.84 26.93
N ASN A 5 26.75 -33.84 26.59
CA ASN A 5 27.04 -32.40 26.43
C ASN A 5 27.56 -31.92 25.07
N THR A 6 27.10 -30.79 24.53
CA THR A 6 25.95 -29.92 24.85
C THR A 6 25.77 -28.96 23.68
N ALA A 7 24.51 -28.55 23.48
CA ALA A 7 24.09 -27.57 22.51
C ALA A 7 24.75 -26.19 22.70
N GLN A 8 25.31 -25.62 21.63
CA GLN A 8 25.43 -24.17 21.39
C GLN A 8 25.39 -24.01 19.85
N GLY A 9 24.51 -23.24 19.23
CA GLY A 9 24.08 -21.89 19.61
C GLY A 9 24.59 -20.98 18.48
N GLY A 10 23.69 -20.43 17.67
CA GLY A 10 24.10 -19.60 16.54
C GLY A 10 22.94 -19.20 15.64
N ASN A 11 21.92 -18.60 16.23
CA ASN A 11 20.78 -17.99 15.57
C ASN A 11 21.26 -16.86 14.64
N ALA A 12 21.51 -17.17 13.37
CA ALA A 12 21.59 -16.14 12.34
C ALA A 12 20.15 -15.68 12.05
N ARG A 13 19.64 -14.81 12.92
CA ARG A 13 18.51 -13.94 12.58
C ARG A 13 18.98 -13.08 11.41
N GLU A 14 18.72 -13.55 10.20
CA GLU A 14 18.61 -12.69 9.04
C GLU A 14 17.58 -11.63 9.41
N HIS A 15 18.07 -10.47 9.86
CA HIS A 15 17.28 -9.26 9.83
C HIS A 15 17.04 -9.02 8.34
N GLY A 16 15.91 -9.57 7.85
CA GLY A 16 15.45 -9.34 6.51
C GLY A 16 15.39 -7.83 6.34
N ALA A 17 16.32 -7.29 5.55
CA ALA A 17 16.30 -5.91 5.15
C ALA A 17 14.89 -5.64 4.62
N GLU A 18 14.12 -4.81 5.32
CA GLU A 18 12.80 -4.42 4.87
C GLU A 18 12.97 -3.72 3.53
N ILE A 19 12.64 -4.44 2.47
CA ILE A 19 12.82 -3.98 1.10
C ILE A 19 11.74 -2.92 0.87
N GLU A 20 12.07 -1.64 1.10
CA GLU A 20 11.31 -0.53 0.56
C GLU A 20 11.26 -0.70 -0.95
N LYS A 21 10.11 -1.13 -1.48
CA LYS A 21 9.91 -1.28 -2.92
C LYS A 21 9.21 -0.04 -3.43
N GLY A 22 9.84 0.65 -4.37
CA GLY A 22 9.13 1.61 -5.21
C GLY A 22 8.08 0.86 -6.00
N VAL A 23 6.81 1.18 -5.76
CA VAL A 23 5.66 0.55 -6.44
C VAL A 23 4.84 1.64 -7.10
N THR A 24 4.39 1.34 -8.32
CA THR A 24 3.44 2.17 -9.03
C THR A 24 2.03 1.82 -8.60
N ARG A 25 1.35 2.72 -7.88
CA ARG A 25 -0.05 2.54 -7.47
C ARG A 25 -0.99 3.14 -8.51
N ARG A 26 -1.90 2.30 -9.01
CA ARG A 26 -2.95 2.70 -9.96
C ARG A 26 -4.29 2.80 -9.24
N HIS A 27 -4.97 3.93 -9.39
CA HIS A 27 -6.31 4.15 -8.84
C HIS A 27 -7.29 4.49 -9.95
N THR A 28 -8.38 3.75 -10.03
CA THR A 28 -9.49 4.04 -10.96
C THR A 28 -10.70 4.50 -10.16
N PHE A 29 -11.23 5.67 -10.50
CA PHE A 29 -12.39 6.25 -9.83
C PHE A 29 -13.33 6.94 -10.83
N PHE A 30 -14.61 7.01 -10.47
CA PHE A 30 -15.60 7.74 -11.25
C PHE A 30 -15.70 9.19 -10.78
N CYS A 31 -15.72 10.14 -11.72
CA CYS A 31 -15.97 11.54 -11.43
C CYS A 31 -16.87 12.19 -12.48
N VAL A 32 -17.76 13.08 -12.05
CA VAL A 32 -18.58 13.90 -12.96
C VAL A 32 -17.81 15.14 -13.44
N GLU A 33 -16.93 15.69 -12.62
CA GLU A 33 -16.15 16.90 -12.91
C GLU A 33 -14.67 16.57 -13.10
N ARG A 34 -14.29 16.31 -14.36
CA ARG A 34 -12.94 15.89 -14.74
C ARG A 34 -11.85 16.90 -14.34
N LYS A 35 -12.08 18.20 -14.57
CA LYS A 35 -11.05 19.24 -14.42
C LYS A 35 -10.52 19.36 -12.99
N ARG A 36 -11.40 19.22 -11.99
CA ARG A 36 -11.05 19.37 -10.57
C ARG A 36 -10.18 18.23 -10.04
N HIS A 37 -10.37 17.02 -10.57
CA HIS A 37 -9.76 15.80 -9.99
C HIS A 37 -8.45 15.37 -10.66
N ILE A 38 -8.11 15.99 -11.80
CA ILE A 38 -6.93 15.63 -12.61
C ILE A 38 -5.75 16.57 -12.38
N GLU A 39 -5.99 17.78 -11.86
CA GLU A 39 -4.98 18.87 -11.85
C GLU A 39 -3.67 18.52 -11.12
N LYS A 40 -3.71 17.60 -10.14
CA LYS A 40 -2.56 17.24 -9.31
C LYS A 40 -2.09 15.79 -9.47
N LYS A 41 -2.68 15.03 -10.39
CA LYS A 41 -2.42 13.59 -10.51
C LYS A 41 -2.00 13.22 -11.93
N THR A 42 -1.08 12.27 -12.05
CA THR A 42 -0.73 11.69 -13.35
C THR A 42 -1.88 10.82 -13.82
N VAL A 43 -2.67 11.32 -14.77
CA VAL A 43 -3.77 10.56 -15.37
C VAL A 43 -3.24 9.79 -16.55
N ILE A 44 -3.40 8.47 -16.49
CA ILE A 44 -3.00 7.55 -17.56
C ILE A 44 -4.19 7.15 -18.43
N GLU A 45 -5.41 7.32 -17.94
CA GLU A 45 -6.62 6.98 -18.69
C GLU A 45 -7.82 7.80 -18.23
N ALA A 46 -8.67 8.21 -19.18
CA ALA A 46 -9.91 8.93 -18.91
C ALA A 46 -10.98 8.53 -19.93
N VAL A 47 -11.99 7.77 -19.51
CA VAL A 47 -13.04 7.24 -20.39
C VAL A 47 -14.41 7.75 -19.95
N PRO A 48 -15.24 8.30 -20.86
CA PRO A 48 -16.59 8.72 -20.52
C PRO A 48 -17.43 7.49 -20.14
N LYS A 49 -18.24 7.61 -19.08
CA LYS A 49 -19.06 6.52 -18.57
C LYS A 49 -20.38 7.06 -18.01
N THR A 50 -21.45 6.33 -18.26
CA THR A 50 -22.74 6.52 -17.57
C THR A 50 -22.91 5.42 -16.54
N ILE A 51 -23.20 5.80 -15.30
CA ILE A 51 -23.46 4.88 -14.19
C ILE A 51 -24.83 5.15 -13.59
N THR A 52 -25.42 4.14 -12.94
CA THR A 52 -26.67 4.30 -12.22
C THR A 52 -26.39 4.47 -10.72
N VAL A 53 -26.79 5.60 -10.15
CA VAL A 53 -26.68 5.90 -8.72
C VAL A 53 -28.08 6.18 -8.18
N CYS A 54 -28.51 5.42 -7.18
CA CYS A 54 -29.85 5.54 -6.58
C CYS A 54 -30.99 5.54 -7.63
N GLY A 55 -30.87 4.69 -8.65
CA GLY A 55 -31.86 4.57 -9.74
C GLY A 55 -31.83 5.69 -10.77
N ARG A 56 -30.92 6.66 -10.66
CA ARG A 56 -30.73 7.73 -11.64
C ARG A 56 -29.47 7.49 -12.47
N GLN A 57 -29.54 7.78 -13.76
CA GLN A 57 -28.36 7.77 -14.61
C GLN A 57 -27.53 9.03 -14.39
N VAL A 58 -26.23 8.85 -14.22
CA VAL A 58 -25.25 9.91 -14.03
C VAL A 58 -24.15 9.73 -15.06
N GLU A 59 -23.97 10.75 -15.88
CA GLU A 59 -22.89 10.82 -16.86
C GLU A 59 -21.63 11.40 -16.22
N GLY A 60 -20.49 10.81 -16.53
CA GLY A 60 -19.21 11.26 -16.02
C GLY A 60 -18.06 10.53 -16.70
N TRP A 61 -16.99 10.33 -15.94
CA TRP A 61 -15.74 9.80 -16.44
C TRP A 61 -15.19 8.78 -15.46
N LEU A 62 -14.72 7.67 -15.99
CA LEU A 62 -13.84 6.76 -15.29
C LEU A 62 -12.40 7.23 -15.52
N ILE A 63 -11.76 7.74 -14.47
CA ILE A 63 -10.41 8.26 -14.51
C ILE A 63 -9.50 7.26 -13.83
N THR A 64 -8.38 6.94 -14.49
CA THR A 64 -7.32 6.14 -13.90
C THR A 64 -6.07 6.99 -13.73
N THR A 65 -5.61 7.11 -12.48
CA THR A 65 -4.39 7.81 -12.11
C THR A 65 -3.31 6.84 -11.69
N GLU A 66 -2.07 7.27 -11.86
CA GLU A 66 -0.88 6.55 -11.45
C GLU A 66 -0.07 7.42 -10.48
N GLU A 67 0.39 6.82 -9.38
CA GLU A 67 1.20 7.49 -8.36
C GLU A 67 2.36 6.57 -7.95
N GLN A 68 3.56 7.11 -7.92
CA GLN A 68 4.72 6.40 -7.37
C GLN A 68 4.65 6.43 -5.85
N VAL A 69 4.57 5.26 -5.23
CA VAL A 69 4.51 5.11 -3.78
C VAL A 69 5.64 4.20 -3.31
N ILE A 70 6.12 4.44 -2.09
CA ILE A 70 7.01 3.50 -1.42
C ILE A 70 6.12 2.61 -0.57
N ASP A 71 6.13 1.31 -0.86
CA ASP A 71 5.44 0.34 -0.03
C ASP A 71 6.42 -0.15 1.05
N LYS A 72 6.09 0.09 2.32
CA LYS A 72 6.84 -0.42 3.47
C LYS A 72 6.00 -1.50 4.15
N THR A 73 6.57 -2.69 4.28
CA THR A 73 6.01 -3.74 5.14
C THR A 73 6.43 -3.45 6.57
N ILE A 74 5.46 -3.12 7.43
CA ILE A 74 5.71 -2.96 8.88
C ILE A 74 5.58 -4.33 9.53
N THR A 75 6.61 -4.78 10.23
CA THR A 75 6.55 -6.06 10.93
C THR A 75 5.70 -5.96 12.20
N LEU A 76 5.18 -7.09 12.69
CA LEU A 76 4.43 -7.10 13.96
C LEU A 76 5.27 -6.58 15.13
N ALA A 77 6.59 -6.81 15.11
CA ALA A 77 7.51 -6.33 16.13
C ALA A 77 7.57 -4.79 16.15
N GLU A 78 7.80 -4.14 15.00
CA GLU A 78 7.79 -2.68 14.87
C GLU A 78 6.43 -2.07 15.27
N SER A 79 5.32 -2.75 14.94
CA SER A 79 3.97 -2.30 15.29
C SER A 79 3.72 -2.27 16.81
N MET A 80 4.41 -3.13 17.57
CA MET A 80 4.25 -3.25 19.02
C MET A 80 5.19 -2.35 19.84
N GLU A 81 6.27 -1.82 19.25
CA GLU A 81 7.18 -0.88 19.93
C GLU A 81 6.54 0.48 20.25
N GLY A 82 5.40 0.82 19.63
CA GLY A 82 4.65 2.05 19.88
C GLY A 82 3.72 2.06 21.10
N LEU A 83 3.49 0.93 21.76
CA LEU A 83 2.59 0.82 22.94
C LEU A 83 3.30 1.05 24.29
N GLY A 84 4.62 1.28 24.29
CA GLY A 84 5.45 1.25 25.50
C GLY A 84 5.91 2.59 26.09
N HIS A 85 5.60 3.74 25.50
CA HIS A 85 6.06 5.05 26.02
C HIS A 85 4.88 5.94 26.43
N GLN A 86 4.25 5.60 27.56
CA GLN A 86 3.57 6.56 28.42
C GLN A 86 4.04 6.32 29.85
N HIS A 87 4.89 7.22 30.35
CA HIS A 87 5.11 7.44 31.78
C HIS A 87 5.60 8.88 32.01
#